data_AF-A0A964AJ64-F1
#
_entry.id   AF-A0A964AJ64-F1
#
_cell.length_a   1.000
_cell.length_b   1.000
_cell.length_c   1.000
_cell.angle_alpha   90.00
_cell.angle_beta   90.00
_cell.angle_gamma   90.00
#
_symmetry.space_group_name_H-M   'P 1'
#
loop_
_entity.id
_entity.type
_entity.pdbx_description
1 polymer ?
#
loop_
_entity_poly.entity_id
_entity_poly.type
_entity_poly.pdbx_seq_one_letter_code
_entity_poly.pdbx_strand_id
1 'polypeptide(L)'
;MTLGLLAVGLPLLGLSGCDTAETTEPVVEEGITLLTPREQLIRLSVDLRGVHPSETELEAIEANPDLYVEFADRYLEDDRFLDRVEEIFNHHYRTRTGDTYFDVEEAGLGVVGESRVADSIADEPLKLIRHIVDHDLPWSQVVTADYTMSDPLLAAMWDLDYPEDGSGWQQAWYKDGREHAGVLSMTTMWLRYPSAGVNGNRHRANTISRVLLCDDYLARPVSFSRSQIDALTSGDPEDVIRDTPTCQSCHSSLDPLAAHFFGFWWEIEGDLDDQTLYRPEDEELWRDYSGREPGYFGLPTANLRELGDQLAEDPRFVDCAVQQVFEGITQRDLSDLDWEEVSVHRDAFADSGLMVRALVRSIVNSDRYRAAATADEALGERLSTVKTVSPSQLSSIIEGKTGYKWTFDGRDALVRNELGLAVLGGGIDSRYVTTPNYEPSVGLVFIQERLSQNAARYVVDHDLDPERADDAILLQYVTIEDRPETSADAFEAQIRDLYLQVTGLPLDNEATEPAALTTLWKEVYSVEGDAETAWAGVLSVVLRDPRILFY
;
A
#
# COMPACT_ATOMS: atom_id res chain seq x y z
N MET A 1 -37.14 39.96 30.51
CA MET A 1 -38.29 39.61 31.36
C MET A 1 -39.23 38.75 30.54
N THR A 2 -38.96 37.45 30.46
CA THR A 2 -39.69 36.39 31.20
C THR A 2 -41.18 36.30 30.82
N LEU A 3 -41.49 35.35 29.94
CA LEU A 3 -42.72 34.56 30.04
C LEU A 3 -42.31 33.08 30.03
N GLY A 4 -42.55 32.41 31.15
CA GLY A 4 -42.51 30.96 31.25
C GLY A 4 -43.87 30.37 30.89
N LEU A 5 -43.85 29.14 30.40
CA LEU A 5 -44.99 28.24 30.49
C LEU A 5 -44.52 26.92 31.11
N LEU A 6 -45.29 26.48 32.10
CA LEU A 6 -45.10 25.29 32.90
C LEU A 6 -46.15 24.25 32.48
N ALA A 7 -45.67 23.01 32.37
CA ALA A 7 -46.32 21.73 32.69
C ALA A 7 -47.57 21.27 31.94
N VAL A 8 -47.46 20.09 31.32
CA VAL A 8 -48.38 18.96 31.59
C VAL A 8 -47.56 17.67 31.63
N GLY A 9 -47.61 16.96 32.76
CA GLY A 9 -47.23 15.56 32.86
C GLY A 9 -48.48 14.69 33.06
N LEU A 10 -48.42 13.44 32.60
CA LEU A 10 -49.21 12.29 33.06
C LEU A 10 -48.48 10.99 32.58
N PRO A 11 -48.75 9.80 33.16
CA PRO A 11 -47.73 8.95 33.77
C PRO A 11 -47.56 7.58 33.08
N LEU A 12 -46.55 6.85 33.52
CA LEU A 12 -46.25 5.44 33.23
C LEU A 12 -47.47 4.50 33.27
N LEU A 13 -47.48 3.53 32.35
CA LEU A 13 -47.98 2.17 32.56
C LEU A 13 -47.09 1.21 31.74
N GLY A 14 -46.51 0.22 32.41
CA GLY A 14 -45.43 -0.61 31.90
C GLY A 14 -45.80 -2.03 31.46
N LEU A 15 -44.72 -2.69 31.00
CA LEU A 15 -44.41 -4.12 30.94
C LEU A 15 -45.01 -4.98 29.80
N SER A 16 -44.14 -5.22 28.82
CA SER A 16 -43.81 -6.53 28.22
C SER A 16 -42.42 -6.34 27.59
N GLY A 17 -41.31 -6.86 28.12
CA GLY A 17 -41.06 -8.28 28.36
C GLY A 17 -40.60 -8.96 27.06
N CYS A 18 -39.49 -8.49 26.47
CA CYS A 18 -38.71 -9.19 25.45
C CYS A 18 -37.23 -8.83 25.65
N ASP A 19 -36.36 -9.83 25.49
CA ASP A 19 -34.92 -9.79 25.71
C ASP A 19 -34.25 -8.56 25.10
N THR A 20 -33.57 -7.79 25.94
CA THR A 20 -32.57 -6.83 25.50
C THR A 20 -31.41 -7.64 24.95
N ALA A 21 -31.24 -7.64 23.62
CA ALA A 21 -29.90 -7.73 23.06
C ALA A 21 -29.06 -6.68 23.78
N GLU A 22 -27.99 -7.10 24.46
CA GLU A 22 -27.00 -6.18 25.01
C GLU A 22 -26.38 -5.43 23.83
N THR A 23 -26.96 -4.27 23.50
CA THR A 23 -26.25 -3.26 22.74
C THR A 23 -25.15 -2.78 23.67
N THR A 24 -23.95 -3.33 23.49
CA THR A 24 -22.73 -2.84 24.14
C THR A 24 -22.65 -1.33 23.91
N GLU A 25 -22.76 -0.54 24.99
CA GLU A 25 -22.58 0.91 24.88
C GLU A 25 -21.19 1.18 24.28
N PRO A 26 -21.07 2.15 23.36
CA PRO A 26 -19.79 2.44 22.73
C PRO A 26 -18.74 2.79 23.80
N VAL A 27 -17.57 2.17 23.70
CA VAL A 27 -16.43 2.49 24.57
C VAL A 27 -15.93 3.88 24.18
N VAL A 28 -15.99 4.81 25.13
CA VAL A 28 -15.48 6.18 24.98
C VAL A 28 -14.21 6.33 25.81
N GLU A 29 -13.06 6.35 25.15
CA GLU A 29 -11.76 6.61 25.77
C GLU A 29 -11.21 7.94 25.29
N GLU A 30 -10.90 8.85 26.21
CA GLU A 30 -10.36 10.18 25.90
C GLU A 30 -11.20 11.03 24.91
N GLY A 31 -12.50 10.75 24.79
CA GLY A 31 -13.40 11.43 23.84
C GLY A 31 -13.44 10.80 22.44
N ILE A 32 -12.78 9.65 22.25
CA ILE A 32 -12.83 8.81 21.05
C ILE A 32 -13.85 7.69 21.28
N THR A 33 -14.77 7.52 20.35
CA THR A 33 -15.65 6.35 20.26
C THR A 33 -14.96 5.29 19.41
N LEU A 34 -14.76 4.10 19.96
CA LEU A 34 -14.15 2.97 19.24
C LEU A 34 -15.16 2.29 18.29
N LEU A 35 -14.64 1.69 17.23
CA LEU A 35 -15.38 0.74 16.38
C LEU A 35 -15.87 -0.46 17.21
N THR A 36 -16.89 -1.16 16.73
CA THR A 36 -17.29 -2.43 17.35
C THR A 36 -16.16 -3.48 17.23
N PRO A 37 -16.10 -4.50 18.11
CA PRO A 37 -15.06 -5.54 18.02
C PRO A 37 -14.96 -6.20 16.63
N ARG A 38 -16.11 -6.44 15.98
CA ARG A 38 -16.19 -6.99 14.61
C ARG A 38 -15.57 -6.03 13.58
N GLU A 39 -15.95 -4.76 13.59
CA GLU A 39 -15.40 -3.74 12.67
C GLU A 39 -13.91 -3.51 12.92
N GLN A 40 -13.45 -3.49 14.18
CA GLN A 40 -12.04 -3.40 14.53
C GLN A 40 -11.22 -4.55 13.90
N LEU A 41 -11.74 -5.77 13.96
CA LEU A 41 -11.05 -6.93 13.40
C LEU A 41 -11.08 -6.95 11.86
N ILE A 42 -12.17 -6.48 11.24
CA ILE A 42 -12.24 -6.27 9.78
C ILE A 42 -11.15 -5.28 9.37
N ARG A 43 -11.09 -4.10 9.99
CA ARG A 43 -10.07 -3.08 9.71
C ARG A 43 -8.66 -3.60 9.86
N LEU A 44 -8.38 -4.25 11.00
CA LEU A 44 -7.09 -4.83 11.28
C LEU A 44 -6.66 -5.86 10.22
N SER A 45 -7.58 -6.75 9.82
CA SER A 45 -7.31 -7.77 8.82
C SER A 45 -7.11 -7.20 7.42
N VAL A 46 -7.90 -6.19 7.03
CA VAL A 46 -7.76 -5.58 5.71
C VAL A 46 -6.45 -4.80 5.63
N ASP A 47 -6.09 -4.02 6.65
CA ASP A 47 -4.82 -3.28 6.66
C ASP A 47 -3.59 -4.19 6.69
N LEU A 48 -3.63 -5.26 7.49
CA LEU A 48 -2.48 -6.15 7.68
C LEU A 48 -2.40 -7.32 6.70
N ARG A 49 -3.52 -7.83 6.19
CA ARG A 49 -3.56 -9.03 5.33
C ARG A 49 -4.20 -8.80 3.97
N GLY A 50 -4.85 -7.66 3.77
CA GLY A 50 -5.60 -7.35 2.55
C GLY A 50 -6.82 -8.24 2.30
N VAL A 51 -7.31 -8.93 3.32
CA VAL A 51 -8.48 -9.82 3.24
C VAL A 51 -9.40 -9.61 4.44
N HIS A 52 -10.67 -9.97 4.31
CA HIS A 52 -11.58 -9.98 5.46
C HIS A 52 -11.26 -11.16 6.40
N PRO A 53 -11.52 -11.02 7.72
CA PRO A 53 -11.49 -12.16 8.64
C PRO A 53 -12.50 -13.23 8.25
N SER A 54 -12.27 -14.46 8.70
CA SER A 54 -13.27 -15.53 8.66
C SER A 54 -14.38 -15.28 9.68
N GLU A 55 -15.57 -15.84 9.44
CA GLU A 55 -16.70 -15.67 10.37
C GLU A 55 -16.37 -16.19 11.77
N THR A 56 -15.63 -17.30 11.89
CA THR A 56 -15.17 -17.83 13.17
C THR A 56 -14.28 -16.85 13.94
N GLU A 57 -13.45 -16.06 13.24
CA GLU A 57 -12.64 -15.03 13.87
C GLU A 57 -13.50 -13.84 14.33
N LEU A 58 -14.51 -13.46 13.55
CA LEU A 58 -15.45 -12.39 13.88
C LEU A 58 -16.31 -12.76 15.10
N GLU A 59 -16.87 -13.97 15.13
CA GLU A 59 -17.62 -14.48 16.29
C GLU A 59 -16.74 -14.54 17.55
N ALA A 60 -15.46 -14.92 17.41
CA ALA A 60 -14.53 -14.99 18.53
C ALA A 60 -14.22 -13.62 19.13
N ILE A 61 -13.97 -12.59 18.31
CA ILE A 61 -13.69 -11.24 18.81
C ILE A 61 -14.93 -10.57 19.40
N GLU A 62 -16.13 -10.87 18.89
CA GLU A 62 -17.38 -10.40 19.48
C GLU A 62 -17.64 -11.04 20.84
N ALA A 63 -17.36 -12.34 20.97
CA ALA A 63 -17.48 -13.06 22.24
C ALA A 63 -16.43 -12.61 23.27
N ASN A 64 -15.24 -12.21 22.82
CA ASN A 64 -14.17 -11.74 23.69
C ASN A 64 -13.33 -10.63 23.03
N PRO A 65 -13.70 -9.35 23.23
CA PRO A 65 -12.97 -8.21 22.68
C PRO A 65 -11.51 -8.09 23.12
N ASP A 66 -11.13 -8.70 24.24
CA ASP A 66 -9.74 -8.68 24.74
C ASP A 66 -8.77 -9.45 23.83
N LEU A 67 -9.26 -10.25 22.88
CA LEU A 67 -8.44 -10.98 21.90
C LEU A 67 -7.80 -10.07 20.85
N TYR A 68 -8.18 -8.80 20.75
CA TYR A 68 -7.74 -7.89 19.67
C TYR A 68 -6.20 -7.89 19.49
N VAL A 69 -5.46 -7.78 20.60
CA VAL A 69 -3.99 -7.75 20.57
C VAL A 69 -3.40 -9.07 20.05
N GLU A 70 -3.99 -10.21 20.42
CA GLU A 70 -3.56 -11.53 19.95
C GLU A 70 -3.86 -11.71 18.45
N PHE A 71 -4.98 -11.16 17.96
CA PHE A 71 -5.27 -11.10 16.53
C PHE A 71 -4.26 -10.22 15.78
N ALA A 72 -3.91 -9.05 16.32
CA ALA A 72 -2.91 -8.17 15.73
C ALA A 72 -1.56 -8.87 15.62
N ASP A 73 -1.11 -9.52 16.68
CA ASP A 73 0.14 -10.28 16.70
C ASP A 73 0.11 -11.43 15.68
N ARG A 74 -1.00 -12.19 15.60
CA ARG A 74 -1.14 -13.26 14.61
C ARG A 74 -1.18 -12.77 13.17
N TYR A 75 -1.81 -11.63 12.90
CA TYR A 75 -1.92 -11.09 11.54
C TYR A 75 -0.64 -10.42 11.07
N LEU A 76 0.18 -9.89 11.97
CA LEU A 76 1.54 -9.47 11.62
C LEU A 76 2.34 -10.66 11.12
N GLU A 77 2.23 -11.83 11.77
CA GLU A 77 2.91 -13.08 11.37
C GLU A 77 2.32 -13.77 10.12
N ASP A 78 1.25 -13.25 9.51
CA ASP A 78 0.69 -13.80 8.27
C ASP A 78 1.56 -13.38 7.07
N ASP A 79 1.88 -14.31 6.16
CA ASP A 79 2.70 -14.02 4.97
C ASP A 79 2.17 -12.85 4.13
N ARG A 80 0.84 -12.63 4.14
CA ARG A 80 0.20 -11.51 3.43
C ARG A 80 0.58 -10.14 3.97
N PHE A 81 1.05 -10.05 5.22
CA PHE A 81 1.55 -8.80 5.79
C PHE A 81 2.74 -8.25 5.00
N LEU A 82 3.59 -9.14 4.49
CA LEU A 82 4.74 -8.72 3.69
C LEU A 82 4.32 -8.12 2.33
N ASP A 83 3.17 -8.52 1.78
CA ASP A 83 2.64 -7.91 0.56
C ASP A 83 2.12 -6.48 0.84
N ARG A 84 1.51 -6.27 2.02
CA ARG A 84 1.11 -4.93 2.49
C ARG A 84 2.32 -4.02 2.71
N VAL A 85 3.38 -4.54 3.30
CA VAL A 85 4.65 -3.82 3.50
C VAL A 85 5.22 -3.34 2.17
N GLU A 86 5.32 -4.22 1.16
CA GLU A 86 5.82 -3.84 -0.16
C GLU A 86 4.99 -2.73 -0.81
N GLU A 87 3.67 -2.79 -0.68
CA GLU A 87 2.79 -1.75 -1.20
C GLU A 87 2.99 -0.40 -0.51
N ILE A 88 2.98 -0.39 0.83
CA ILE A 88 3.17 0.82 1.64
C ILE A 88 4.48 1.51 1.25
N PHE A 89 5.58 0.76 1.21
CA PHE A 89 6.87 1.33 0.83
C PHE A 89 6.95 1.71 -0.65
N ASN A 90 6.23 1.02 -1.55
CA ASN A 90 6.18 1.41 -2.95
C ASN A 90 5.48 2.77 -3.17
N HIS A 91 4.60 3.23 -2.26
CA HIS A 91 4.06 4.60 -2.34
C HIS A 91 5.15 5.68 -2.26
N HIS A 92 6.27 5.39 -1.59
CA HIS A 92 7.41 6.29 -1.41
C HIS A 92 8.56 5.98 -2.38
N TYR A 93 8.94 4.70 -2.49
CA TYR A 93 10.02 4.25 -3.38
C TYR A 93 9.63 4.34 -4.86
N ARG A 94 8.36 4.07 -5.19
CA ARG A 94 7.77 4.23 -6.51
C ARG A 94 8.54 3.50 -7.61
N THR A 95 8.96 2.27 -7.34
CA THR A 95 9.77 1.46 -8.27
C THR A 95 8.89 0.65 -9.22
N ARG A 96 7.65 0.29 -8.84
CA ARG A 96 6.67 -0.43 -9.68
C ARG A 96 6.01 0.47 -10.72
N THR A 97 6.76 0.83 -11.75
CA THR A 97 6.29 1.67 -12.89
C THR A 97 5.75 0.86 -14.06
N GLY A 98 6.15 -0.41 -14.19
CA GLY A 98 5.87 -1.22 -15.36
C GLY A 98 6.80 -0.94 -16.55
N ASP A 99 7.85 -0.14 -16.36
CA ASP A 99 8.85 0.18 -17.38
C ASP A 99 10.17 -0.57 -17.16
N THR A 100 10.90 -0.87 -18.23
CA THR A 100 12.26 -1.45 -18.18
C THR A 100 13.38 -0.44 -18.32
N TYR A 101 13.10 0.78 -18.83
CA TYR A 101 14.05 1.88 -19.06
C TYR A 101 15.17 1.62 -20.09
N PHE A 102 15.17 0.46 -20.73
CA PHE A 102 16.03 0.08 -21.85
C PHE A 102 15.25 -0.81 -22.83
N ASP A 103 15.76 -1.00 -24.05
CA ASP A 103 15.15 -1.87 -25.05
C ASP A 103 15.37 -3.36 -24.72
N VAL A 104 14.28 -4.06 -24.41
CA VAL A 104 14.29 -5.46 -23.99
C VAL A 104 14.66 -6.41 -25.13
N GLU A 105 14.37 -6.07 -26.38
CA GLU A 105 14.76 -6.89 -27.53
C GLU A 105 16.25 -6.76 -27.81
N GLU A 106 16.79 -5.54 -27.80
CA GLU A 106 18.22 -5.29 -27.98
C GLU A 106 19.06 -5.90 -26.84
N ALA A 107 18.52 -5.93 -25.61
CA ALA A 107 19.11 -6.63 -24.47
C ALA A 107 19.03 -8.17 -24.56
N GLY A 108 18.42 -8.74 -25.61
CA GLY A 108 18.26 -10.19 -25.78
C GLY A 108 17.23 -10.83 -24.84
N LEU A 109 16.39 -10.03 -24.18
CA LEU A 109 15.40 -10.43 -23.19
C LEU A 109 13.98 -10.54 -23.78
N GLY A 110 13.80 -10.34 -25.09
CA GLY A 110 12.49 -10.38 -25.75
C GLY A 110 11.69 -11.67 -25.53
N VAL A 111 12.36 -12.81 -25.30
CA VAL A 111 11.70 -14.10 -24.98
C VAL A 111 11.11 -14.15 -23.57
N VAL A 112 11.61 -13.32 -22.64
CA VAL A 112 11.10 -13.19 -21.27
C VAL A 112 9.86 -12.29 -21.24
N GLY A 113 9.85 -11.27 -22.10
CA GLY A 113 8.79 -10.28 -22.23
C GLY A 113 8.98 -9.07 -21.31
N GLU A 114 8.66 -7.89 -21.85
CA GLU A 114 8.91 -6.58 -21.21
C GLU A 114 8.33 -6.47 -19.81
N SER A 115 7.05 -6.80 -19.63
CA SER A 115 6.40 -6.80 -18.32
C SER A 115 7.09 -7.64 -17.25
N ARG A 116 7.60 -8.83 -17.59
CA ARG A 116 8.26 -9.71 -16.60
C ARG A 116 9.61 -9.14 -16.19
N VAL A 117 10.32 -8.51 -17.13
CA VAL A 117 11.55 -7.76 -16.88
C VAL A 117 11.26 -6.54 -16.00
N ALA A 118 10.21 -5.76 -16.32
CA ALA A 118 9.80 -4.60 -15.53
C ALA A 118 9.43 -4.98 -14.09
N ASP A 119 8.67 -6.06 -13.89
CA ASP A 119 8.32 -6.58 -12.56
C ASP A 119 9.57 -6.97 -11.75
N SER A 120 10.53 -7.61 -12.40
CA SER A 120 11.79 -8.03 -11.77
C SER A 120 12.63 -6.83 -11.35
N ILE A 121 12.83 -5.85 -12.24
CA ILE A 121 13.57 -4.61 -11.95
C ILE A 121 12.91 -3.82 -10.82
N ALA A 122 11.59 -3.64 -10.88
CA ALA A 122 10.86 -2.84 -9.91
C ALA A 122 10.92 -3.39 -8.48
N ASP A 123 11.04 -4.71 -8.32
CA ASP A 123 10.86 -5.36 -7.03
C ASP A 123 12.18 -5.49 -6.22
N GLU A 124 13.39 -5.34 -6.78
CA GLU A 124 14.65 -5.49 -6.02
C GLU A 124 14.69 -4.67 -4.70
N PRO A 125 14.39 -3.35 -4.69
CA PRO A 125 14.39 -2.57 -3.44
C PRO A 125 13.28 -3.00 -2.47
N LEU A 126 12.09 -3.33 -3.00
CA LEU A 126 10.95 -3.76 -2.19
C LEU A 126 11.18 -5.15 -1.59
N LYS A 127 11.93 -6.01 -2.27
CA LYS A 127 12.27 -7.35 -1.79
C LYS A 127 13.35 -7.32 -0.70
N LEU A 128 14.26 -6.34 -0.72
CA LEU A 128 15.13 -6.06 0.42
C LEU A 128 14.31 -5.63 1.64
N ILE A 129 13.37 -4.70 1.45
CA ILE A 129 12.45 -4.27 2.53
C ILE A 129 11.66 -5.46 3.06
N ARG A 130 11.07 -6.28 2.18
CA ARG A 130 10.38 -7.51 2.59
C ARG A 130 11.29 -8.42 3.41
N HIS A 131 12.51 -8.67 2.94
CA HIS A 131 13.46 -9.54 3.65
C HIS A 131 13.77 -9.02 5.06
N ILE A 132 13.98 -7.70 5.20
CA ILE A 132 14.22 -7.04 6.48
C ILE A 132 13.06 -7.27 7.44
N VAL A 133 11.82 -7.08 6.98
CA VAL A 133 10.62 -7.24 7.82
C VAL A 133 10.28 -8.71 8.11
N ASP A 134 10.53 -9.60 7.16
CA ASP A 134 10.34 -11.05 7.32
C ASP A 134 11.27 -11.66 8.37
N HIS A 135 12.48 -11.11 8.50
CA HIS A 135 13.53 -11.63 9.41
C HIS A 135 13.73 -10.77 10.66
N ASP A 136 12.84 -9.80 10.92
CA ASP A 136 12.93 -8.87 12.05
C ASP A 136 14.30 -8.16 12.15
N LEU A 137 14.86 -7.80 10.99
CA LEU A 137 16.12 -7.09 10.92
C LEU A 137 15.91 -5.60 11.20
N PRO A 138 16.92 -4.90 11.76
CA PRO A 138 16.85 -3.45 11.95
C PRO A 138 16.63 -2.72 10.62
N TRP A 139 15.73 -1.74 10.61
CA TRP A 139 15.44 -0.92 9.43
C TRP A 139 16.67 -0.24 8.81
N SER A 140 17.73 -0.02 9.59
CA SER A 140 19.01 0.49 9.06
C SER A 140 19.59 -0.37 7.94
N GLN A 141 19.27 -1.67 7.87
CA GLN A 141 19.71 -2.55 6.78
C GLN A 141 19.21 -2.12 5.40
N VAL A 142 18.18 -1.28 5.31
CA VAL A 142 17.76 -0.67 4.03
C VAL A 142 18.91 0.07 3.36
N VAL A 143 19.84 0.63 4.14
CA VAL A 143 21.03 1.35 3.64
C VAL A 143 22.37 0.73 4.04
N THR A 144 22.39 -0.20 4.99
CA THR A 144 23.64 -0.83 5.46
C THR A 144 23.82 -2.29 5.04
N ALA A 145 22.81 -2.93 4.45
CA ALA A 145 22.92 -4.31 3.99
C ALA A 145 24.09 -4.46 3.02
N ASP A 146 24.91 -5.48 3.26
CA ASP A 146 26.07 -5.84 2.44
C ASP A 146 25.72 -6.86 1.34
N TYR A 147 24.43 -6.95 0.98
CA TYR A 147 23.86 -7.81 -0.04
C TYR A 147 22.72 -7.06 -0.76
N THR A 148 22.27 -7.59 -1.90
CA THR A 148 21.00 -7.21 -2.54
C THR A 148 20.04 -8.39 -2.55
N MET A 149 18.79 -8.16 -2.99
CA MET A 149 17.84 -9.21 -3.29
C MET A 149 17.71 -9.39 -4.79
N SER A 150 17.78 -10.62 -5.27
CA SER A 150 17.70 -10.92 -6.70
C SER A 150 16.78 -12.10 -6.93
N ASP A 151 16.01 -12.07 -8.03
CA ASP A 151 15.47 -13.29 -8.64
C ASP A 151 16.45 -13.83 -9.70
N PRO A 152 16.20 -15.01 -10.31
CA PRO A 152 17.08 -15.55 -11.33
C PRO A 152 17.21 -14.67 -12.59
N LEU A 153 16.23 -13.81 -12.86
CA LEU A 153 16.25 -12.93 -14.03
C LEU A 153 17.23 -11.78 -13.80
N LEU A 154 17.14 -11.06 -12.67
CA LEU A 154 18.13 -10.04 -12.33
C LEU A 154 19.54 -10.62 -12.21
N ALA A 155 19.66 -11.82 -11.60
CA ALA A 155 20.93 -12.52 -11.45
C ALA A 155 21.60 -12.76 -12.80
N ALA A 156 20.81 -13.16 -13.81
CA ALA A 156 21.31 -13.35 -15.17
C ALA A 156 21.63 -12.02 -15.88
N MET A 157 20.86 -10.96 -15.64
CA MET A 157 21.05 -9.65 -16.29
C MET A 157 22.37 -8.97 -15.87
N TRP A 158 22.74 -9.04 -14.59
CA TRP A 158 23.94 -8.34 -14.07
C TRP A 158 24.99 -9.27 -13.47
N ASP A 159 24.98 -10.56 -13.85
CA ASP A 159 25.91 -11.60 -13.35
C ASP A 159 26.09 -11.56 -11.81
N LEU A 160 24.98 -11.50 -11.07
CA LEU A 160 25.06 -11.50 -9.61
C LEU A 160 25.57 -12.86 -9.10
N ASP A 161 26.25 -12.84 -7.95
CA ASP A 161 26.49 -14.05 -7.15
C ASP A 161 25.15 -14.47 -6.52
N TYR A 162 24.41 -15.30 -7.24
CA TYR A 162 23.13 -15.85 -6.85
C TYR A 162 23.29 -17.34 -6.52
N PRO A 163 22.63 -17.88 -5.46
CA PRO A 163 22.78 -19.28 -5.08
C PRO A 163 22.50 -20.26 -6.23
N GLU A 164 23.40 -21.23 -6.48
CA GLU A 164 23.31 -22.16 -7.63
C GLU A 164 21.97 -22.94 -7.70
N ASP A 165 21.43 -23.34 -6.55
CA ASP A 165 20.14 -24.05 -6.40
C ASP A 165 19.01 -23.10 -5.94
N GLY A 166 19.23 -21.78 -6.00
CA GLY A 166 18.26 -20.77 -5.59
C GLY A 166 17.05 -20.72 -6.51
N SER A 167 15.88 -20.43 -5.92
CA SER A 167 14.68 -20.09 -6.68
C SER A 167 14.00 -18.87 -6.08
N GLY A 168 13.30 -18.10 -6.92
CA GLY A 168 12.66 -16.85 -6.50
C GLY A 168 13.66 -15.82 -5.98
N TRP A 169 13.18 -14.94 -5.11
CA TRP A 169 13.98 -13.87 -4.51
C TRP A 169 14.90 -14.42 -3.42
N GLN A 170 16.21 -14.19 -3.55
CA GLN A 170 17.24 -14.60 -2.59
C GLN A 170 18.26 -13.47 -2.40
N GLN A 171 19.03 -13.52 -1.30
CA GLN A 171 20.20 -12.66 -1.15
C GLN A 171 21.22 -12.96 -2.26
N ALA A 172 21.81 -11.91 -2.82
CA ALA A 172 22.80 -11.98 -3.90
C ALA A 172 23.81 -10.83 -3.83
N TRP A 173 24.91 -10.93 -4.59
CA TRP A 173 25.98 -9.91 -4.61
C TRP A 173 26.34 -9.47 -6.03
N TYR A 174 26.43 -8.16 -6.26
CA TYR A 174 27.04 -7.59 -7.46
C TYR A 174 28.54 -7.90 -7.48
N LYS A 175 29.08 -8.22 -8.66
CA LYS A 175 30.49 -8.60 -8.86
C LYS A 175 31.34 -7.52 -9.54
N ASP A 176 30.77 -6.34 -9.79
CA ASP A 176 31.37 -5.25 -10.57
C ASP A 176 32.26 -4.29 -9.73
N GLY A 177 32.60 -4.68 -8.50
CA GLY A 177 33.51 -3.92 -7.64
C GLY A 177 32.85 -2.82 -6.82
N ARG A 178 31.52 -2.60 -6.95
CA ARG A 178 30.78 -1.71 -6.05
C ARG A 178 30.79 -2.23 -4.61
N GLU A 179 30.75 -1.32 -3.65
CA GLU A 179 30.43 -1.68 -2.27
C GLU A 179 28.91 -1.75 -2.08
N HIS A 180 28.44 -2.82 -1.44
CA HIS A 180 27.04 -2.95 -1.06
C HIS A 180 26.68 -2.02 0.11
N ALA A 181 25.55 -1.33 -0.06
CA ALA A 181 24.97 -0.37 0.87
C ALA A 181 23.43 -0.35 0.72
N GLY A 182 22.81 -1.54 0.82
CA GLY A 182 21.37 -1.73 0.62
C GLY A 182 20.87 -1.07 -0.67
N VAL A 183 19.75 -0.33 -0.57
CA VAL A 183 19.11 0.34 -1.71
C VAL A 183 19.99 1.40 -2.38
N LEU A 184 21.01 1.92 -1.70
CA LEU A 184 21.93 2.92 -2.26
C LEU A 184 22.82 2.31 -3.36
N SER A 185 23.07 1.01 -3.28
CA SER A 185 23.97 0.27 -4.17
C SER A 185 23.26 -0.51 -5.29
N MET A 186 21.92 -0.47 -5.33
CA MET A 186 21.12 -1.25 -6.28
C MET A 186 21.05 -0.58 -7.65
N THR A 187 21.30 -1.36 -8.72
CA THR A 187 21.16 -0.84 -10.09
C THR A 187 19.71 -0.45 -10.38
N THR A 188 18.74 -1.25 -9.96
CA THR A 188 17.31 -1.02 -10.26
C THR A 188 16.78 0.30 -9.70
N MET A 189 17.23 0.70 -8.50
CA MET A 189 16.88 1.98 -7.90
C MET A 189 17.31 3.15 -8.80
N TRP A 190 18.47 3.04 -9.43
CA TRP A 190 19.04 4.08 -10.28
C TRP A 190 18.61 4.02 -11.74
N LEU A 191 18.05 2.90 -12.19
CA LEU A 191 17.25 2.83 -13.41
C LEU A 191 15.94 3.59 -13.25
N ARG A 192 15.26 3.41 -12.11
CA ARG A 192 14.03 4.15 -11.80
C ARG A 192 14.29 5.65 -11.68
N TYR A 193 15.40 6.05 -11.07
CA TYR A 193 15.76 7.45 -10.83
C TYR A 193 17.04 7.82 -11.59
N PRO A 194 16.98 8.00 -12.92
CA PRO A 194 18.16 8.29 -13.73
C PRO A 194 18.70 9.69 -13.44
N SER A 195 19.96 9.92 -13.79
CA SER A 195 20.54 11.26 -13.84
C SER A 195 20.70 11.73 -15.29
N ALA A 196 20.49 13.01 -15.55
CA ALA A 196 20.92 13.63 -16.80
C ALA A 196 22.36 14.13 -16.65
N GLY A 197 23.18 14.07 -17.70
CA GLY A 197 24.61 14.42 -17.59
C GLY A 197 24.88 15.78 -16.93
N VAL A 198 24.07 16.81 -17.23
CA VAL A 198 24.20 18.15 -16.61
C VAL A 198 23.65 18.24 -15.18
N ASN A 199 22.88 17.26 -14.73
CA ASN A 199 22.29 17.23 -13.39
C ASN A 199 23.29 16.72 -12.34
N GLY A 200 24.34 15.98 -12.74
CA GLY A 200 25.42 15.55 -11.85
C GLY A 200 24.91 14.75 -10.66
N ASN A 201 24.00 13.79 -10.88
CA ASN A 201 23.37 12.94 -9.86
C ASN A 201 22.48 13.63 -8.81
N ARG A 202 22.19 14.92 -8.93
CA ARG A 202 21.33 15.64 -7.97
C ARG A 202 19.91 15.07 -7.87
N HIS A 203 19.39 14.47 -8.94
CA HIS A 203 18.11 13.77 -8.91
C HIS A 203 18.15 12.52 -8.01
N ARG A 204 19.24 11.74 -8.07
CA ARG A 204 19.46 10.57 -7.20
C ARG A 204 19.62 10.99 -5.74
N ALA A 205 20.42 12.04 -5.50
CA ALA A 205 20.57 12.63 -4.18
C ALA A 205 19.25 13.14 -3.58
N ASN A 206 18.44 13.85 -4.37
CA ASN A 206 17.12 14.29 -3.92
C ASN A 206 16.19 13.10 -3.68
N THR A 207 16.29 12.03 -4.48
CA THR A 207 15.50 10.82 -4.28
C THR A 207 15.83 10.17 -2.94
N ILE A 208 17.11 10.03 -2.57
CA ILE A 208 17.51 9.53 -1.25
C ILE A 208 16.99 10.42 -0.13
N SER A 209 17.17 11.74 -0.24
CA SER A 209 16.67 12.69 0.75
C SER A 209 15.15 12.57 0.94
N ARG A 210 14.40 12.44 -0.16
CA ARG A 210 12.94 12.31 -0.12
C ARG A 210 12.48 10.96 0.41
N VAL A 211 13.08 9.87 -0.03
CA VAL A 211 12.63 8.49 0.28
C VAL A 211 13.12 8.04 1.66
N LEU A 212 14.28 8.51 2.12
CA LEU A 212 14.88 8.04 3.36
C LEU A 212 14.85 9.08 4.49
N LEU A 213 14.68 10.37 4.19
CA LEU A 213 14.64 11.44 5.19
C LEU A 213 13.35 12.27 5.14
N CYS A 214 12.44 11.96 4.21
CA CYS A 214 11.19 12.69 3.99
C CYS A 214 11.42 14.20 3.77
N ASP A 215 12.58 14.56 3.19
CA ASP A 215 12.99 15.93 2.88
C ASP A 215 13.22 16.07 1.38
N ASP A 216 12.29 16.74 0.68
CA ASP A 216 12.37 17.00 -0.75
C ASP A 216 12.95 18.40 -1.02
N TYR A 217 14.14 18.45 -1.63
CA TYR A 217 14.78 19.71 -2.02
C TYR A 217 13.90 20.54 -2.99
N LEU A 218 13.05 19.89 -3.79
CA LEU A 218 12.17 20.57 -4.74
C LEU A 218 10.94 21.19 -4.07
N ALA A 219 10.60 20.77 -2.85
CA ALA A 219 9.50 21.33 -2.07
C ALA A 219 9.92 22.57 -1.25
N ARG A 220 11.23 22.86 -1.15
CA ARG A 220 11.75 23.95 -0.32
C ARG A 220 11.33 25.33 -0.87
N PRO A 221 10.81 26.24 -0.01
CA PRO A 221 10.41 27.57 -0.44
C PRO A 221 11.65 28.44 -0.68
N VAL A 222 12.13 28.47 -1.93
CA VAL A 222 13.25 29.32 -2.35
C VAL A 222 12.77 30.33 -3.40
N SER A 223 13.19 31.59 -3.26
CA SER A 223 12.92 32.63 -4.25
C SER A 223 14.22 33.11 -4.88
N PHE A 224 14.25 33.17 -6.21
CA PHE A 224 15.40 33.63 -6.97
C PHE A 224 15.08 34.96 -7.63
N SER A 225 16.03 35.91 -7.59
CA SER A 225 15.93 37.11 -8.41
C SER A 225 16.05 36.74 -9.89
N ARG A 226 15.44 37.55 -10.76
CA ARG A 226 15.53 37.35 -12.21
C ARG A 226 16.98 37.30 -12.71
N SER A 227 17.84 38.16 -12.15
CA SER A 227 19.26 38.19 -12.49
C SER A 227 20.02 36.91 -12.12
N GLN A 228 19.64 36.23 -11.03
CA GLN A 228 20.24 34.94 -10.65
C GLN A 228 19.84 33.83 -11.63
N ILE A 229 18.59 33.83 -12.09
CA ILE A 229 18.11 32.86 -13.08
C ILE A 229 18.75 33.12 -14.45
N ASP A 230 18.85 34.38 -14.87
CA ASP A 230 19.48 34.73 -16.15
C ASP A 230 20.98 34.39 -16.14
N ALA A 231 21.65 34.40 -14.99
CA ALA A 231 23.04 33.95 -14.86
C ALA A 231 23.21 32.46 -15.21
N LEU A 232 22.25 31.59 -14.83
CA LEU A 232 22.28 30.15 -15.16
C LEU A 232 22.19 29.86 -16.66
N THR A 233 21.61 30.77 -17.45
CA THR A 233 21.47 30.60 -18.91
C THR A 233 22.58 31.30 -19.70
N SER A 234 23.36 32.17 -19.06
CA SER A 234 24.39 32.99 -19.71
C SER A 234 25.83 32.67 -19.26
N GLY A 235 26.01 31.97 -18.14
CA GLY A 235 27.28 31.48 -17.64
C GLY A 235 27.33 29.96 -17.49
N ASP A 236 28.44 29.46 -16.96
CA ASP A 236 28.55 28.07 -16.54
C ASP A 236 27.64 27.82 -15.31
N PRO A 237 26.69 26.87 -15.37
CA PRO A 237 25.74 26.65 -14.27
C PRO A 237 26.41 26.30 -12.93
N GLU A 238 27.52 25.56 -12.95
CA GLU A 238 28.21 25.11 -11.73
C GLU A 238 28.94 26.27 -11.06
N ASP A 239 29.58 27.14 -11.85
CA ASP A 239 30.16 28.39 -11.35
C ASP A 239 29.09 29.30 -10.74
N VAL A 240 27.94 29.44 -11.41
CA VAL A 240 26.83 30.27 -10.92
C VAL A 240 26.26 29.70 -9.62
N ILE A 241 26.06 28.38 -9.54
CA ILE A 241 25.59 27.70 -8.32
C ILE A 241 26.57 27.92 -7.18
N ARG A 242 27.87 27.73 -7.42
CA ARG A 242 28.93 27.86 -6.42
C ARG A 242 29.04 29.29 -5.88
N ASP A 243 29.00 30.27 -6.77
CA ASP A 243 29.29 31.67 -6.42
C ASP A 243 28.03 32.44 -5.98
N THR A 244 26.84 31.86 -6.10
CA THR A 244 25.56 32.46 -5.68
C THR A 244 25.13 31.95 -4.28
N PRO A 245 25.14 32.80 -3.24
CA PRO A 245 24.78 32.37 -1.88
C PRO A 245 23.38 31.76 -1.74
N THR A 246 22.40 32.22 -2.53
CA THR A 246 21.04 31.66 -2.52
C THR A 246 21.01 30.22 -3.00
N CYS A 247 21.80 29.85 -4.01
CA CYS A 247 21.87 28.47 -4.53
C CYS A 247 22.49 27.53 -3.48
N GLN A 248 23.45 28.02 -2.68
CA GLN A 248 24.10 27.24 -1.63
C GLN A 248 23.14 26.81 -0.50
N SER A 249 21.96 27.41 -0.36
CA SER A 249 20.93 26.97 0.60
C SER A 249 20.48 25.51 0.40
N CYS A 250 20.61 25.00 -0.84
CA CYS A 250 20.34 23.60 -1.17
C CYS A 250 21.63 22.88 -1.59
N HIS A 251 22.45 23.51 -2.43
CA HIS A 251 23.61 22.86 -3.05
C HIS A 251 24.74 22.51 -2.07
N SER A 252 24.80 23.15 -0.90
CA SER A 252 25.81 22.82 0.11
C SER A 252 25.68 21.40 0.68
N SER A 253 24.47 20.83 0.68
CA SER A 253 24.20 19.45 1.10
C SER A 253 23.83 18.54 -0.07
N LEU A 254 23.20 19.07 -1.11
CA LEU A 254 22.77 18.29 -2.28
C LEU A 254 23.95 17.82 -3.14
N ASP A 255 24.93 18.68 -3.40
CA ASP A 255 26.04 18.35 -4.32
C ASP A 255 27.00 17.30 -3.72
N PRO A 256 27.41 17.39 -2.43
CA PRO A 256 28.18 16.33 -1.79
C PRO A 256 27.42 14.99 -1.72
N LEU A 257 26.10 15.01 -1.52
CA LEU A 257 25.30 13.79 -1.55
C LEU A 257 25.29 13.18 -2.95
N ALA A 258 25.13 14.01 -3.99
CA ALA A 258 25.12 13.59 -5.38
C ALA A 258 26.44 12.97 -5.85
N ALA A 259 27.57 13.41 -5.28
CA ALA A 259 28.90 12.92 -5.62
C ALA A 259 29.10 11.40 -5.39
N HIS A 260 28.26 10.76 -4.56
CA HIS A 260 28.33 9.31 -4.33
C HIS A 260 27.85 8.46 -5.50
N PHE A 261 27.08 9.02 -6.43
CA PHE A 261 26.36 8.22 -7.44
C PHE A 261 27.00 8.26 -8.83
N PHE A 262 28.24 8.77 -8.95
CA PHE A 262 28.93 8.78 -10.23
C PHE A 262 29.38 7.39 -10.70
N GLY A 263 29.54 6.41 -9.81
CA GLY A 263 29.73 5.02 -10.26
C GLY A 263 28.54 4.44 -11.03
N PHE A 264 27.35 5.04 -10.93
CA PHE A 264 26.15 4.67 -11.70
C PHE A 264 25.96 5.54 -12.96
N TRP A 265 27.04 6.13 -13.48
CA TRP A 265 26.95 6.98 -14.66
C TRP A 265 26.71 6.14 -15.91
N TRP A 266 25.67 6.53 -16.65
CA TRP A 266 25.20 5.81 -17.84
C TRP A 266 25.67 6.50 -19.12
N GLU A 267 25.94 5.71 -20.15
CA GLU A 267 26.08 6.21 -21.52
C GLU A 267 24.68 6.24 -22.18
N ILE A 268 24.33 7.36 -22.81
CA ILE A 268 22.99 7.56 -23.43
C ILE A 268 22.77 6.65 -24.64
N GLU A 269 23.87 6.23 -25.30
CA GLU A 269 23.87 5.30 -26.42
C GLU A 269 24.73 4.10 -26.01
N GLY A 270 24.15 2.91 -25.89
CA GLY A 270 24.87 1.72 -25.42
C GLY A 270 23.95 0.50 -25.27
N ASP A 271 24.51 -0.69 -25.04
CA ASP A 271 23.74 -1.89 -24.72
C ASP A 271 23.27 -1.91 -23.24
N LEU A 272 22.66 -3.01 -22.78
CA LEU A 272 22.21 -3.15 -21.39
C LEU A 272 23.35 -2.86 -20.40
N ASP A 273 24.56 -3.35 -20.68
CA ASP A 273 25.70 -3.19 -19.80
C ASP A 273 26.11 -1.72 -19.74
N ASP A 274 26.20 -1.07 -20.90
CA ASP A 274 26.60 0.33 -21.01
C ASP A 274 25.66 1.30 -20.29
N GLN A 275 24.37 0.96 -20.25
CA GLN A 275 23.31 1.78 -19.66
C GLN A 275 23.11 1.51 -18.16
N THR A 276 23.49 0.32 -17.65
CA THR A 276 23.00 -0.14 -16.34
C THR A 276 24.08 -0.61 -15.36
N LEU A 277 25.29 -0.93 -15.82
CA LEU A 277 26.35 -1.39 -14.93
C LEU A 277 26.97 -0.26 -14.11
N TYR A 278 27.44 -0.63 -12.93
CA TYR A 278 28.27 0.25 -12.11
C TYR A 278 29.71 0.21 -12.59
N ARG A 279 30.34 1.38 -12.62
CA ARG A 279 31.72 1.59 -13.05
C ARG A 279 32.51 2.25 -11.91
N PRO A 280 33.33 1.50 -11.16
CA PRO A 280 34.14 2.08 -10.08
C PRO A 280 35.06 3.21 -10.55
N GLU A 281 35.54 3.15 -11.79
CA GLU A 281 36.37 4.19 -12.40
C GLU A 281 35.66 5.55 -12.53
N ASP A 282 34.33 5.56 -12.57
CA ASP A 282 33.53 6.78 -12.72
C ASP A 282 33.26 7.47 -11.37
N GLU A 283 33.54 6.83 -10.23
CA GLU A 283 33.28 7.40 -8.90
C GLU A 283 33.91 8.78 -8.70
N GLU A 284 35.07 9.05 -9.32
CA GLU A 284 35.76 10.34 -9.19
C GLU A 284 35.27 11.43 -10.16
N LEU A 285 34.30 11.14 -11.04
CA LEU A 285 33.80 12.13 -12.01
C LEU A 285 33.20 13.39 -11.36
N TRP A 286 32.79 13.33 -10.08
CA TRP A 286 32.36 14.52 -9.34
C TRP A 286 33.41 15.64 -9.34
N ARG A 287 34.71 15.31 -9.46
CA ARG A 287 35.81 16.29 -9.52
C ARG A 287 35.66 17.25 -10.70
N ASP A 288 35.19 16.73 -11.83
CA ASP A 288 35.05 17.46 -13.08
C ASP A 288 33.65 18.07 -13.25
N TYR A 289 32.62 17.45 -12.65
CA TYR A 289 31.23 17.93 -12.74
C TYR A 289 30.89 18.99 -11.70
N SER A 290 30.93 18.66 -10.40
CA SER A 290 30.51 19.58 -9.33
C SER A 290 31.68 20.21 -8.59
N GLY A 291 32.86 19.56 -8.63
CA GLY A 291 34.00 19.90 -7.79
C GLY A 291 33.71 19.76 -6.29
N ARG A 292 32.66 19.03 -5.90
CA ARG A 292 32.26 18.79 -4.51
C ARG A 292 32.56 17.37 -4.10
N GLU A 293 33.42 17.24 -3.08
CA GLU A 293 33.74 15.95 -2.48
C GLU A 293 32.47 15.28 -1.92
N PRO A 294 32.38 13.93 -1.96
CA PRO A 294 31.33 13.18 -1.31
C PRO A 294 31.18 13.55 0.16
N GLY A 295 29.92 13.75 0.57
CA GLY A 295 29.58 14.10 1.93
C GLY A 295 28.08 14.04 2.20
N TYR A 296 27.72 14.01 3.47
CA TYR A 296 26.35 13.95 3.96
C TYR A 296 26.09 15.09 4.94
N PHE A 297 25.30 16.08 4.53
CA PHE A 297 24.93 17.27 5.35
C PHE A 297 26.11 17.94 6.09
N GLY A 298 27.26 18.03 5.42
CA GLY A 298 28.48 18.66 5.96
C GLY A 298 29.45 17.71 6.66
N LEU A 299 29.10 16.43 6.80
CA LEU A 299 30.01 15.37 7.22
C LEU A 299 30.68 14.76 5.99
N PRO A 300 32.02 14.67 5.94
CA PRO A 300 32.71 13.94 4.87
C PRO A 300 32.38 12.45 4.89
N THR A 301 32.32 11.84 3.71
CA THR A 301 32.13 10.40 3.49
C THR A 301 33.03 9.94 2.35
N ALA A 302 33.52 8.71 2.40
CA ALA A 302 34.39 8.16 1.36
C ALA A 302 33.62 7.41 0.25
N ASN A 303 32.55 6.70 0.60
CA ASN A 303 31.85 5.78 -0.30
C ASN A 303 30.38 5.58 0.11
N LEU A 304 29.64 4.76 -0.65
CA LEU A 304 28.23 4.46 -0.39
C LEU A 304 27.99 3.75 0.96
N ARG A 305 28.95 2.96 1.44
CA ARG A 305 28.85 2.29 2.75
C ARG A 305 28.88 3.30 3.88
N GLU A 306 29.86 4.21 3.91
CA GLU A 306 29.91 5.28 4.91
C GLU A 306 28.71 6.23 4.82
N LEU A 307 28.19 6.48 3.61
CA LEU A 307 26.94 7.21 3.43
C LEU A 307 25.75 6.46 4.07
N GLY A 308 25.66 5.14 3.86
CA GLY A 308 24.63 4.29 4.47
C GLY A 308 24.69 4.31 6.00
N ASP A 309 25.89 4.22 6.57
CA ASP A 309 26.10 4.31 8.02
C ASP A 309 25.65 5.68 8.56
N GLN A 310 26.04 6.79 7.91
CA GLN A 310 25.65 8.14 8.34
C GLN A 310 24.14 8.41 8.16
N LEU A 311 23.51 7.85 7.12
CA LEU A 311 22.05 7.89 6.95
C LEU A 311 21.35 7.15 8.10
N ALA A 312 21.82 5.95 8.44
CA ALA A 312 21.23 5.14 9.51
C ALA A 312 21.35 5.80 10.90
N GLU A 313 22.36 6.64 11.11
CA GLU A 313 22.55 7.42 12.35
C GLU A 313 21.72 8.71 12.40
N ASP A 314 21.15 9.17 11.27
CA ASP A 314 20.35 10.39 11.21
C ASP A 314 18.96 10.19 11.85
N PRO A 315 18.55 11.00 12.84
CA PRO A 315 17.21 10.89 13.42
C PRO A 315 16.07 10.98 12.39
N ARG A 316 16.25 11.74 11.31
CA ARG A 316 15.27 11.89 10.23
C ARG A 316 15.04 10.58 9.48
N PHE A 317 16.02 9.67 9.48
CA PHE A 317 15.87 8.35 8.87
C PHE A 317 14.83 7.51 9.62
N VAL A 318 14.88 7.56 10.96
CA VAL A 318 13.88 6.92 11.83
C VAL A 318 12.53 7.61 11.68
N ASP A 319 12.51 8.94 11.71
CA ASP A 319 11.26 9.73 11.62
C ASP A 319 10.54 9.47 10.28
N CYS A 320 11.29 9.39 9.18
CA CYS A 320 10.72 9.13 7.87
C CYS A 320 10.16 7.71 7.76
N ALA A 321 10.84 6.69 8.30
CA ALA A 321 10.30 5.33 8.35
C ALA A 321 8.97 5.28 9.13
N VAL A 322 8.91 5.98 10.26
CA VAL A 322 7.68 6.09 11.07
C VAL A 322 6.57 6.78 10.27
N GLN A 323 6.87 7.88 9.59
CA GLN A 323 5.90 8.58 8.75
C GLN A 323 5.34 7.66 7.65
N GLN A 324 6.20 7.00 6.88
CA GLN A 324 5.76 6.14 5.76
C GLN A 324 4.83 5.01 6.21
N VAL A 325 5.17 4.35 7.31
CA VAL A 325 4.34 3.27 7.87
C VAL A 325 3.04 3.83 8.46
N PHE A 326 3.11 4.96 9.17
CA PHE A 326 1.94 5.61 9.76
C PHE A 326 0.93 6.04 8.68
N GLU A 327 1.38 6.77 7.66
CA GLU A 327 0.52 7.23 6.56
C GLU A 327 -0.07 6.03 5.79
N GLY A 328 0.75 5.01 5.52
CA GLY A 328 0.32 3.80 4.80
C GLY A 328 -0.73 2.96 5.55
N ILE A 329 -0.61 2.82 6.87
CA ILE A 329 -1.55 2.05 7.69
C ILE A 329 -2.79 2.87 8.06
N THR A 330 -2.65 4.16 8.29
CA THR A 330 -3.75 5.00 8.80
C THR A 330 -4.53 5.72 7.70
N GLN A 331 -4.01 5.80 6.47
CA GLN A 331 -4.55 6.61 5.36
C GLN A 331 -4.71 8.09 5.74
N ARG A 332 -3.82 8.60 6.59
CA ARG A 332 -3.77 10.00 7.03
C ARG A 332 -2.44 10.58 6.60
N ASP A 333 -2.43 11.80 6.09
CA ASP A 333 -1.19 12.56 5.92
C ASP A 333 -0.68 13.00 7.28
N LEU A 334 0.61 12.81 7.55
CA LEU A 334 1.19 13.22 8.82
C LEU A 334 1.28 14.74 8.92
N SER A 335 0.83 15.30 10.05
CA SER A 335 0.91 16.73 10.33
C SER A 335 1.64 17.03 11.64
N ASP A 336 2.09 18.27 11.83
CA ASP A 336 2.71 18.71 13.09
C ASP A 336 1.80 18.48 14.32
N LEU A 337 0.47 18.42 14.12
CA LEU A 337 -0.51 18.17 15.17
C LEU A 337 -0.54 16.70 15.62
N ASP A 338 0.07 15.79 14.87
CA ASP A 338 0.18 14.36 15.19
C ASP A 338 1.40 14.03 16.06
N TRP A 339 2.27 15.00 16.34
CA TRP A 339 3.55 14.78 17.02
C TRP A 339 3.44 13.93 18.30
N GLU A 340 2.45 14.20 19.14
CA GLU A 340 2.27 13.45 20.40
C GLU A 340 1.95 11.97 20.15
N GLU A 341 1.04 11.67 19.22
CA GLU A 341 0.69 10.29 18.82
C GLU A 341 1.88 9.59 18.17
N VAL A 342 2.53 10.26 17.21
CA VAL A 342 3.64 9.68 16.47
C VAL A 342 4.87 9.47 17.34
N SER A 343 5.10 10.30 18.36
CA SER A 343 6.21 10.11 19.30
C SER A 343 6.15 8.75 20.01
N VAL A 344 4.95 8.27 20.36
CA VAL A 344 4.75 6.95 20.99
C VAL A 344 5.14 5.82 20.05
N HIS A 345 4.76 5.92 18.77
CA HIS A 345 5.08 4.92 17.75
C HIS A 345 6.58 4.94 17.40
N ARG A 346 7.17 6.14 17.34
CA ARG A 346 8.61 6.33 17.15
C ARG A 346 9.42 5.70 18.28
N ASP A 347 9.00 5.88 19.53
CA ASP A 347 9.67 5.28 20.69
C ASP A 347 9.55 3.76 20.66
N ALA A 348 8.37 3.21 20.33
CA ALA A 348 8.19 1.76 20.16
C ALA A 348 9.10 1.20 19.05
N PHE A 349 9.26 1.93 17.94
CA PHE A 349 10.17 1.55 16.86
C PHE A 349 11.63 1.57 17.32
N ALA A 350 12.06 2.61 18.02
CA ALA A 350 13.42 2.73 18.56
C ALA A 350 13.73 1.64 19.61
N ASP A 351 12.83 1.42 20.57
CA ASP A 351 12.98 0.44 21.66
C ASP A 351 13.04 -0.99 21.15
N SER A 352 12.39 -1.27 20.01
CA SER A 352 12.45 -2.56 19.33
C SER A 352 13.78 -2.81 18.59
N GLY A 353 14.66 -1.82 18.48
CA GLY A 353 15.85 -1.91 17.62
C GLY A 353 15.52 -1.70 16.13
N LEU A 354 14.53 -0.87 15.84
CA LEU A 354 14.05 -0.53 14.49
C LEU A 354 13.37 -1.69 13.75
N MET A 355 12.58 -2.50 14.45
CA MET A 355 11.76 -3.54 13.83
C MET A 355 10.44 -2.96 13.31
N VAL A 356 10.18 -3.09 12.00
CA VAL A 356 8.96 -2.55 11.37
C VAL A 356 7.69 -3.19 11.94
N ARG A 357 7.71 -4.49 12.27
CA ARG A 357 6.58 -5.17 12.91
C ARG A 357 6.18 -4.51 14.24
N ALA A 358 7.16 -4.13 15.05
CA ALA A 358 6.90 -3.47 16.33
C ALA A 358 6.28 -2.07 16.14
N LEU A 359 6.70 -1.33 15.11
CA LEU A 359 6.10 -0.05 14.74
C LEU A 359 4.64 -0.24 14.30
N VAL A 360 4.35 -1.17 13.38
CA VAL A 360 2.98 -1.45 12.92
C VAL A 360 2.11 -1.90 14.10
N ARG A 361 2.63 -2.81 14.94
CA ARG A 361 1.96 -3.27 16.17
C ARG A 361 1.59 -2.11 17.08
N SER A 362 2.47 -1.12 17.25
CA SER A 362 2.20 0.06 18.07
C SER A 362 1.04 0.89 17.49
N ILE A 363 1.02 1.09 16.17
CA ILE A 363 -0.02 1.87 15.47
C ILE A 363 -1.39 1.20 15.57
N VAL A 364 -1.49 -0.09 15.21
CA VAL A 364 -2.79 -0.78 15.14
C VAL A 364 -3.45 -1.00 16.50
N ASN A 365 -2.66 -1.01 17.58
CA ASN A 365 -3.19 -1.11 18.95
C ASN A 365 -3.59 0.25 19.56
N SER A 366 -3.42 1.36 18.83
CA SER A 366 -3.83 2.68 19.32
C SER A 366 -5.34 2.92 19.20
N ASP A 367 -5.91 3.70 20.12
CA ASP A 367 -7.33 4.04 20.08
C ASP A 367 -7.68 4.92 18.88
N ARG A 368 -6.74 5.76 18.42
CA ARG A 368 -6.91 6.58 17.22
C ARG A 368 -7.02 5.74 15.95
N TYR A 369 -6.29 4.64 15.84
CA TYR A 369 -6.44 3.68 14.75
C TYR A 369 -7.80 2.95 14.81
N ARG A 370 -8.25 2.61 16.02
CA ARG A 370 -9.49 1.87 16.32
C ARG A 370 -10.74 2.78 16.39
N ALA A 371 -10.58 4.07 16.11
CA ALA A 371 -11.63 5.07 16.25
C ALA A 371 -12.72 4.93 15.17
N ALA A 372 -13.98 4.99 15.60
CA ALA A 372 -15.16 5.19 14.77
C ALA A 372 -15.58 6.66 14.70
N ALA A 373 -15.39 7.40 15.79
CA ALA A 373 -15.69 8.82 15.88
C ALA A 373 -14.91 9.48 17.01
N THR A 374 -14.90 10.82 17.04
CA THR A 374 -14.38 11.60 18.16
C THR A 374 -15.25 12.83 18.40
N ALA A 375 -15.33 13.27 19.65
CA ALA A 375 -15.99 14.53 20.01
C ALA A 375 -15.11 15.77 19.74
N ASP A 376 -13.80 15.57 19.53
CA ASP A 376 -12.87 16.63 19.16
C ASP A 376 -12.92 16.87 17.64
N GLU A 377 -13.44 18.02 17.23
CA GLU A 377 -13.58 18.42 15.82
C GLU A 377 -12.23 18.45 15.07
N ALA A 378 -11.17 18.96 15.71
CA ALA A 378 -9.85 19.09 15.09
C ALA A 378 -9.14 17.74 14.96
N LEU A 379 -9.39 16.80 15.88
CA LEU A 379 -8.96 15.42 15.71
C LEU A 379 -9.82 14.70 14.65
N GLY A 380 -11.13 14.95 14.63
CA GLY A 380 -12.06 14.34 13.70
C GLY A 380 -11.77 14.66 12.24
N GLU A 381 -11.33 15.88 11.94
CA GLU A 381 -10.88 16.28 10.58
C GLU A 381 -9.64 15.51 10.10
N ARG A 382 -8.85 14.94 11.02
CA ARG A 382 -7.57 14.29 10.73
C ARG A 382 -7.61 12.78 10.90
N LEU A 383 -8.62 12.22 11.56
CA LEU A 383 -8.81 10.79 11.71
C LEU A 383 -9.46 10.20 10.45
N SER A 384 -8.89 9.10 9.97
CA SER A 384 -9.56 8.26 8.97
C SER A 384 -10.49 7.27 9.68
N THR A 385 -11.70 7.71 10.02
CA THR A 385 -12.71 6.87 10.69
C THR A 385 -13.36 5.87 9.74
N VAL A 386 -13.25 6.09 8.44
CA VAL A 386 -13.62 5.17 7.37
C VAL A 386 -12.47 5.15 6.37
N LYS A 387 -11.89 3.97 6.16
CA LYS A 387 -10.78 3.75 5.23
C LYS A 387 -11.28 3.17 3.92
N THR A 388 -10.50 3.34 2.86
CA THR A 388 -10.82 2.81 1.54
C THR A 388 -9.83 1.72 1.15
N VAL A 389 -10.31 0.58 0.65
CA VAL A 389 -9.44 -0.48 0.14
C VAL A 389 -8.59 0.02 -1.03
N SER A 390 -7.31 -0.31 -1.02
CA SER A 390 -6.46 -0.21 -2.21
C SER A 390 -6.93 -1.20 -3.29
N PRO A 391 -6.55 -1.01 -4.57
CA PRO A 391 -6.85 -1.95 -5.63
C PRO A 391 -6.38 -3.39 -5.35
N SER A 392 -5.21 -3.57 -4.72
CA SER A 392 -4.68 -4.90 -4.36
C SER A 392 -5.51 -5.57 -3.26
N GLN A 393 -5.95 -4.81 -2.26
CA GLN A 393 -6.86 -5.28 -1.20
C GLN A 393 -8.21 -5.64 -1.79
N LEU A 394 -8.76 -4.82 -2.70
CA LEU A 394 -10.01 -5.16 -3.38
C LEU A 394 -9.89 -6.48 -4.17
N SER A 395 -8.78 -6.67 -4.91
CA SER A 395 -8.53 -7.94 -5.62
C SER A 395 -8.48 -9.12 -4.65
N SER A 396 -7.71 -8.99 -3.56
CA SER A 396 -7.52 -10.03 -2.54
C SER A 396 -8.79 -10.36 -1.78
N ILE A 397 -9.62 -9.35 -1.45
CA ILE A 397 -10.93 -9.55 -0.82
C ILE A 397 -11.85 -10.30 -1.76
N ILE A 398 -11.98 -9.88 -3.03
CA ILE A 398 -12.86 -10.55 -3.98
C ILE A 398 -12.38 -11.97 -4.25
N GLU A 399 -11.09 -12.19 -4.45
CA GLU A 399 -10.51 -13.53 -4.57
C GLU A 399 -10.84 -14.37 -3.33
N GLY A 400 -10.61 -13.85 -2.13
CA GLY A 400 -10.86 -14.58 -0.88
C GLY A 400 -12.34 -14.95 -0.66
N LYS A 401 -13.27 -14.12 -1.15
CA LYS A 401 -14.72 -14.36 -1.03
C LYS A 401 -15.30 -15.23 -2.14
N THR A 402 -14.72 -15.17 -3.34
CA THR A 402 -15.35 -15.74 -4.54
C THR A 402 -14.50 -16.79 -5.26
N GLY A 403 -13.21 -16.87 -4.95
CA GLY A 403 -12.20 -17.62 -5.71
C GLY A 403 -11.85 -17.00 -7.07
N TYR A 404 -12.51 -15.92 -7.48
CA TYR A 404 -12.27 -15.28 -8.76
C TYR A 404 -11.06 -14.34 -8.71
N LYS A 405 -10.14 -14.50 -9.66
CA LYS A 405 -9.01 -13.59 -9.90
C LYS A 405 -9.20 -12.86 -11.23
N TRP A 406 -9.07 -11.54 -11.22
CA TRP A 406 -9.16 -10.77 -12.45
C TRP A 406 -7.78 -10.62 -13.09
N THR A 407 -7.45 -11.50 -14.04
CA THR A 407 -6.12 -11.53 -14.66
C THR A 407 -6.11 -11.21 -16.15
N PHE A 408 -5.06 -10.52 -16.60
CA PHE A 408 -4.72 -10.34 -18.01
C PHE A 408 -3.29 -10.86 -18.23
N ASP A 409 -3.11 -11.73 -19.23
CA ASP A 409 -1.83 -12.41 -19.51
C ASP A 409 -1.19 -13.07 -18.26
N GLY A 410 -2.04 -13.61 -17.38
CA GLY A 410 -1.63 -14.27 -16.13
C GLY A 410 -1.25 -13.33 -14.99
N ARG A 411 -1.41 -12.02 -15.14
CA ARG A 411 -1.15 -11.01 -14.10
C ARG A 411 -2.42 -10.42 -13.54
N ASP A 412 -2.42 -10.14 -12.24
CA ASP A 412 -3.54 -9.48 -11.56
C ASP A 412 -3.72 -8.03 -12.06
N ALA A 413 -4.93 -7.75 -12.55
CA ALA A 413 -5.34 -6.49 -13.16
C ALA A 413 -5.29 -5.28 -12.21
N LEU A 414 -5.44 -5.52 -10.90
CA LEU A 414 -5.51 -4.48 -9.88
C LEU A 414 -4.23 -4.38 -9.04
N VAL A 415 -3.26 -5.25 -9.27
CA VAL A 415 -1.92 -5.17 -8.64
C VAL A 415 -0.90 -4.56 -9.59
N ARG A 416 -0.95 -4.90 -10.89
CA ARG A 416 0.02 -4.43 -11.89
C ARG A 416 -0.60 -3.34 -12.79
N ASN A 417 0.14 -2.25 -13.00
CA ASN A 417 -0.38 -1.02 -13.63
C ASN A 417 -0.40 -1.02 -15.16
N GLU A 418 -0.08 -2.14 -15.81
CA GLU A 418 0.10 -2.24 -17.26
C GLU A 418 -1.12 -1.76 -18.06
N LEU A 419 -2.32 -1.94 -17.50
CA LEU A 419 -3.60 -1.55 -18.11
C LEU A 419 -4.20 -0.28 -17.49
N GLY A 420 -3.53 0.34 -16.51
CA GLY A 420 -4.02 1.51 -15.77
C GLY A 420 -5.23 1.25 -14.86
N LEU A 421 -5.66 0.00 -14.72
CA LEU A 421 -6.85 -0.36 -13.92
C LEU A 421 -6.65 -0.12 -12.42
N ALA A 422 -5.45 -0.42 -11.90
CA ALA A 422 -5.10 -0.10 -10.52
C ALA A 422 -5.17 1.42 -10.23
N VAL A 423 -4.67 2.28 -11.12
CA VAL A 423 -4.85 3.74 -11.01
C VAL A 423 -6.32 4.14 -11.03
N LEU A 424 -7.13 3.58 -11.93
CA LEU A 424 -8.58 3.84 -11.96
C LEU A 424 -9.28 3.42 -10.67
N GLY A 425 -8.78 2.37 -10.01
CA GLY A 425 -9.22 1.91 -8.70
C GLY A 425 -8.70 2.72 -7.51
N GLY A 426 -7.93 3.79 -7.73
CA GLY A 426 -7.39 4.64 -6.66
C GLY A 426 -5.95 4.30 -6.24
N GLY A 427 -5.27 3.38 -6.93
CA GLY A 427 -3.84 3.11 -6.73
C GLY A 427 -2.92 4.11 -7.43
N ILE A 428 -1.64 3.77 -7.49
CA ILE A 428 -0.59 4.56 -8.14
C ILE A 428 0.04 3.80 -9.31
N ASP A 429 0.57 4.49 -10.31
CA ASP A 429 1.44 3.91 -11.36
C ASP A 429 2.93 4.15 -11.08
N SER A 430 3.24 4.76 -9.93
CA SER A 430 4.60 5.09 -9.51
C SER A 430 5.34 6.07 -10.44
N ARG A 431 4.73 6.60 -11.50
CA ARG A 431 5.37 7.47 -12.51
C ARG A 431 4.65 8.81 -12.68
N TYR A 432 3.36 8.79 -12.97
CA TYR A 432 2.51 9.95 -13.19
C TYR A 432 1.50 10.15 -12.06
N VAL A 433 0.90 9.06 -11.59
CA VAL A 433 0.06 9.03 -10.39
C VAL A 433 0.89 8.44 -9.27
N THR A 434 1.19 9.27 -8.27
CA THR A 434 2.20 8.94 -7.26
C THR A 434 1.72 9.01 -5.81
N THR A 435 0.44 9.36 -5.64
CA THR A 435 -0.26 9.34 -4.36
C THR A 435 -1.56 8.56 -4.58
N PRO A 436 -1.86 7.58 -3.71
CA PRO A 436 -3.14 6.87 -3.77
C PRO A 436 -4.32 7.84 -3.61
N ASN A 437 -5.46 7.49 -4.18
CA ASN A 437 -6.71 8.21 -3.98
C ASN A 437 -7.65 7.37 -3.12
N TYR A 438 -7.86 7.80 -1.88
CA TYR A 438 -8.79 7.17 -0.95
C TYR A 438 -10.22 7.72 -1.08
N GLU A 439 -10.45 8.75 -1.90
CA GLU A 439 -11.79 9.29 -2.13
C GLU A 439 -12.56 8.49 -3.19
N PRO A 440 -13.89 8.30 -3.02
CA PRO A 440 -14.73 7.66 -4.02
C PRO A 440 -14.62 8.34 -5.38
N SER A 441 -14.38 7.54 -6.43
CA SER A 441 -14.25 8.03 -7.79
C SER A 441 -15.10 7.23 -8.77
N VAL A 442 -15.41 7.84 -9.93
CA VAL A 442 -16.12 7.16 -11.02
C VAL A 442 -15.32 5.95 -11.52
N GLY A 443 -13.99 6.04 -11.55
CA GLY A 443 -13.11 4.93 -11.92
C GLY A 443 -13.28 3.74 -10.98
N LEU A 444 -13.22 3.99 -9.67
CA LEU A 444 -13.38 2.95 -8.65
C LEU A 444 -14.73 2.23 -8.78
N VAL A 445 -15.82 2.98 -8.99
CA VAL A 445 -17.16 2.40 -9.15
C VAL A 445 -17.25 1.50 -10.40
N PHE A 446 -16.63 1.88 -11.52
CA PHE A 446 -16.60 1.04 -12.72
C PHE A 446 -15.72 -0.20 -12.57
N ILE A 447 -14.58 -0.06 -11.89
CA ILE A 447 -13.71 -1.20 -11.56
C ILE A 447 -14.47 -2.18 -10.67
N GLN A 448 -15.07 -1.70 -9.59
CA GLN A 448 -15.88 -2.53 -8.69
C GLN A 448 -17.02 -3.21 -9.46
N GLU A 449 -17.79 -2.46 -10.25
CA GLU A 449 -18.87 -3.04 -11.04
C GLU A 449 -18.40 -4.18 -11.94
N ARG A 450 -17.30 -3.98 -12.68
CA ARG A 450 -16.84 -4.99 -13.63
C ARG A 450 -16.20 -6.19 -12.93
N LEU A 451 -15.46 -5.96 -11.86
CA LEU A 451 -14.91 -7.02 -11.03
C LEU A 451 -16.02 -7.88 -10.42
N SER A 452 -17.02 -7.25 -9.79
CA SER A 452 -18.15 -7.91 -9.15
C SER A 452 -19.02 -8.69 -10.14
N GLN A 453 -19.22 -8.20 -11.37
CA GLN A 453 -19.94 -8.94 -12.41
C GLN A 453 -19.23 -10.24 -12.80
N ASN A 454 -17.92 -10.19 -13.01
CA ASN A 454 -17.15 -11.38 -13.38
C ASN A 454 -17.05 -12.38 -12.22
N ALA A 455 -16.79 -11.88 -11.02
CA ALA A 455 -16.75 -12.70 -9.81
C ALA A 455 -18.10 -13.36 -9.50
N ALA A 456 -19.21 -12.62 -9.67
CA ALA A 456 -20.54 -13.17 -9.52
C ALA A 456 -20.84 -14.30 -10.51
N ARG A 457 -20.45 -14.12 -11.79
CA ARG A 457 -20.65 -15.18 -12.78
C ARG A 457 -19.81 -16.42 -12.45
N TYR A 458 -18.56 -16.24 -12.05
CA TYR A 458 -17.68 -17.33 -11.64
C TYR A 458 -18.29 -18.16 -10.50
N VAL A 459 -18.79 -17.50 -9.46
CA VAL A 459 -19.42 -18.17 -8.31
C VAL A 459 -20.68 -18.91 -8.72
N VAL A 460 -21.54 -18.28 -9.54
CA VAL A 460 -22.79 -18.90 -9.96
C VAL A 460 -22.56 -20.13 -10.85
N ASP A 461 -21.61 -20.03 -11.79
CA ASP A 461 -21.22 -21.14 -12.67
C ASP A 461 -20.78 -22.36 -11.87
N HIS A 462 -20.10 -22.12 -10.74
CA HIS A 462 -19.67 -23.18 -9.85
C HIS A 462 -20.78 -23.67 -8.93
N ASP A 463 -21.43 -22.77 -8.18
CA ASP A 463 -22.29 -23.14 -7.06
C ASP A 463 -23.63 -23.74 -7.50
N LEU A 464 -24.16 -23.29 -8.64
CA LEU A 464 -25.42 -23.76 -9.20
C LEU A 464 -25.26 -24.93 -10.17
N ASP A 465 -24.03 -25.39 -10.45
CA ASP A 465 -23.78 -26.60 -11.22
C ASP A 465 -24.35 -27.82 -10.45
N PRO A 466 -25.36 -28.52 -11.00
CA PRO A 466 -25.91 -29.72 -10.37
C PRO A 466 -24.90 -30.87 -10.23
N GLU A 467 -23.80 -30.83 -10.98
CA GLU A 467 -22.71 -31.83 -10.95
C GLU A 467 -21.52 -31.41 -10.07
N ARG A 468 -21.60 -30.26 -9.37
CA ARG A 468 -20.53 -29.81 -8.45
C ARG A 468 -20.18 -30.88 -7.42
N ALA A 469 -18.88 -31.14 -7.26
CA ALA A 469 -18.35 -32.18 -6.38
C ALA A 469 -17.90 -31.66 -5.00
N ASP A 470 -17.43 -30.41 -4.93
CA ASP A 470 -16.96 -29.74 -3.70
C ASP A 470 -18.07 -28.88 -3.09
N ASP A 471 -17.83 -28.13 -2.01
CA ASP A 471 -18.84 -27.27 -1.34
C ASP A 471 -19.12 -25.96 -2.09
N ALA A 472 -20.27 -25.30 -1.82
CA ALA A 472 -20.63 -24.05 -2.48
C ALA A 472 -19.76 -22.91 -1.91
N ILE A 473 -19.38 -21.97 -2.77
CA ILE A 473 -18.58 -20.81 -2.40
C ILE A 473 -19.44 -19.81 -1.63
N LEU A 474 -20.58 -19.39 -2.20
CA LEU A 474 -21.49 -18.40 -1.60
C LEU A 474 -22.97 -18.78 -1.65
N LEU A 475 -23.43 -19.61 -2.60
CA LEU A 475 -24.84 -19.97 -2.75
C LEU A 475 -25.18 -21.29 -2.03
N GLN A 476 -25.16 -21.27 -0.69
CA GLN A 476 -25.31 -22.46 0.15
C GLN A 476 -26.76 -22.91 0.39
N TYR A 477 -27.73 -22.01 0.31
CA TYR A 477 -29.12 -22.25 0.73
C TYR A 477 -30.08 -22.46 -0.44
N VAL A 478 -29.61 -22.28 -1.67
CA VAL A 478 -30.44 -22.36 -2.89
C VAL A 478 -29.79 -23.24 -3.94
N THR A 479 -30.62 -23.79 -4.81
CA THR A 479 -30.24 -24.58 -5.98
C THR A 479 -30.75 -23.90 -7.25
N ILE A 480 -30.32 -24.38 -8.42
CA ILE A 480 -30.79 -23.89 -9.71
C ILE A 480 -32.31 -24.08 -9.92
N GLU A 481 -32.92 -25.01 -9.19
CA GLU A 481 -34.35 -25.35 -9.27
C GLU A 481 -35.23 -24.46 -8.39
N ASP A 482 -34.65 -23.80 -7.37
CA ASP A 482 -35.40 -23.01 -6.41
C ASP A 482 -36.01 -21.76 -7.06
N ARG A 483 -37.22 -21.43 -6.64
CA ARG A 483 -37.95 -20.23 -7.08
C ARG A 483 -38.45 -19.46 -5.85
N PRO A 484 -38.48 -18.13 -5.88
CA PRO A 484 -38.96 -17.34 -4.74
C PRO A 484 -40.39 -17.70 -4.29
N GLU A 485 -41.24 -18.17 -5.21
CA GLU A 485 -42.62 -18.54 -4.92
C GLU A 485 -42.72 -19.86 -4.15
N THR A 486 -41.75 -20.76 -4.30
CA THR A 486 -41.76 -22.10 -3.70
C THR A 486 -40.75 -22.25 -2.56
N SER A 487 -39.72 -21.40 -2.54
CA SER A 487 -38.54 -21.50 -1.67
C SER A 487 -38.23 -20.15 -1.01
N ALA A 488 -39.25 -19.40 -0.58
CA ALA A 488 -39.11 -18.04 -0.04
C ALA A 488 -38.11 -17.95 1.14
N ASP A 489 -38.22 -18.86 2.11
CA ASP A 489 -37.32 -18.89 3.29
C ASP A 489 -35.86 -19.14 2.89
N ALA A 490 -35.63 -19.95 1.86
CA ALA A 490 -34.29 -20.22 1.33
C ALA A 490 -33.69 -18.99 0.65
N PHE A 491 -34.49 -18.23 -0.10
CA PHE A 491 -34.05 -16.95 -0.70
C PHE A 491 -33.68 -15.93 0.37
N GLU A 492 -34.50 -15.80 1.42
CA GLU A 492 -34.19 -14.88 2.52
C GLU A 492 -32.90 -15.29 3.25
N ALA A 493 -32.76 -16.57 3.61
CA ALA A 493 -31.56 -17.10 4.23
C ALA A 493 -30.31 -16.90 3.35
N GLN A 494 -30.43 -17.19 2.06
CA GLN A 494 -29.33 -17.02 1.11
C GLN A 494 -28.86 -15.58 1.02
N ILE A 495 -29.77 -14.61 0.90
CA ILE A 495 -29.39 -13.21 0.75
C ILE A 495 -28.75 -12.69 2.04
N ARG A 496 -29.29 -13.05 3.22
CA ARG A 496 -28.68 -12.68 4.49
C ARG A 496 -27.28 -13.27 4.65
N ASP A 497 -27.10 -14.53 4.28
CA ASP A 497 -25.79 -15.18 4.28
C ASP A 497 -24.82 -14.51 3.29
N LEU A 498 -25.25 -14.14 2.08
CA LEU A 498 -24.41 -13.42 1.13
C LEU A 498 -23.84 -12.12 1.73
N TYR A 499 -24.65 -11.34 2.42
CA TYR A 499 -24.18 -10.11 3.08
C TYR A 499 -23.18 -10.41 4.19
N LEU A 500 -23.44 -11.42 5.03
CA LEU A 500 -22.53 -11.83 6.08
C LEU A 500 -21.19 -12.29 5.49
N GLN A 501 -21.22 -13.21 4.52
CA GLN A 501 -20.02 -13.77 3.90
C GLN A 501 -19.19 -12.69 3.19
N VAL A 502 -19.84 -11.83 2.41
CA VAL A 502 -19.15 -10.83 1.59
C VAL A 502 -18.64 -9.66 2.42
N THR A 503 -19.47 -9.08 3.29
CA THR A 503 -19.13 -7.86 4.04
C THR A 503 -18.54 -8.14 5.42
N GLY A 504 -18.72 -9.35 5.97
CA GLY A 504 -18.40 -9.66 7.37
C GLY A 504 -19.40 -9.07 8.38
N LEU A 505 -20.47 -8.42 7.91
CA LEU A 505 -21.46 -7.75 8.75
C LEU A 505 -22.85 -8.37 8.53
N PRO A 506 -23.50 -8.89 9.59
CA PRO A 506 -24.84 -9.43 9.46
C PRO A 506 -25.83 -8.30 9.13
N LEU A 507 -26.85 -8.62 8.34
CA LEU A 507 -27.99 -7.72 8.15
C LEU A 507 -28.85 -7.68 9.41
N ASP A 508 -29.39 -6.49 9.70
CA ASP A 508 -30.42 -6.33 10.72
C ASP A 508 -31.62 -7.25 10.47
N ASN A 509 -32.31 -7.64 11.53
CA ASN A 509 -33.52 -8.48 11.41
C ASN A 509 -34.60 -7.85 10.52
N GLU A 510 -34.70 -6.52 10.52
CA GLU A 510 -35.66 -5.74 9.73
C GLU A 510 -35.11 -5.24 8.38
N ALA A 511 -33.93 -5.72 7.96
CA ALA A 511 -33.31 -5.37 6.68
C ALA A 511 -34.25 -5.61 5.49
N THR A 512 -34.24 -4.68 4.53
CA THR A 512 -35.11 -4.72 3.34
C THR A 512 -34.45 -5.39 2.14
N GLU A 513 -33.14 -5.57 2.22
CA GLU A 513 -32.26 -6.12 1.19
C GLU A 513 -32.71 -7.52 0.72
N PRO A 514 -33.12 -8.47 1.59
CA PRO A 514 -33.65 -9.76 1.13
C PRO A 514 -34.87 -9.63 0.21
N ALA A 515 -35.82 -8.76 0.55
CA ALA A 515 -37.01 -8.55 -0.27
C ALA A 515 -36.70 -7.82 -1.59
N ALA A 516 -35.83 -6.81 -1.53
CA ALA A 516 -35.40 -6.04 -2.70
C ALA A 516 -34.61 -6.90 -3.70
N LEU A 517 -33.65 -7.70 -3.22
CA LEU A 517 -32.84 -8.57 -4.07
C LEU A 517 -33.62 -9.78 -4.58
N THR A 518 -34.59 -10.29 -3.82
CA THR A 518 -35.54 -11.27 -4.35
C THR A 518 -36.38 -10.69 -5.49
N THR A 519 -36.75 -9.41 -5.39
CA THR A 519 -37.46 -8.71 -6.49
C THR A 519 -36.55 -8.56 -7.71
N LEU A 520 -35.30 -8.13 -7.53
CA LEU A 520 -34.31 -8.06 -8.59
C LEU A 520 -34.13 -9.41 -9.29
N TRP A 521 -34.01 -10.50 -8.52
CA TRP A 521 -33.92 -11.85 -9.07
C TRP A 521 -35.10 -12.16 -9.99
N LYS A 522 -36.33 -11.87 -9.55
CA LYS A 522 -37.55 -12.10 -10.36
C LYS A 522 -37.55 -11.28 -11.64
N GLU A 523 -37.13 -10.02 -11.57
CA GLU A 523 -37.07 -9.13 -12.73
C GLU A 523 -36.08 -9.64 -13.77
N VAL A 524 -34.85 -10.00 -13.36
CA VAL A 524 -33.85 -10.57 -14.27
C VAL A 524 -34.33 -11.91 -14.85
N TYR A 525 -34.84 -12.81 -14.01
CA TYR A 525 -35.37 -14.10 -14.47
C TYR A 525 -36.54 -13.94 -15.45
N SER A 526 -37.39 -12.93 -15.27
CA SER A 526 -38.52 -12.68 -16.17
C SER A 526 -38.11 -12.25 -17.57
N VAL A 527 -36.92 -11.66 -17.71
CA VAL A 527 -36.37 -11.18 -18.99
C VAL A 527 -35.52 -12.28 -19.64
N GLU A 528 -34.62 -12.89 -18.89
CA GLU A 528 -33.62 -13.82 -19.41
C GLU A 528 -34.11 -15.28 -19.45
N GLY A 529 -35.06 -15.64 -18.57
CA GLY A 529 -35.56 -17.01 -18.43
C GLY A 529 -34.54 -17.98 -17.83
N ASP A 530 -33.46 -17.46 -17.25
CA ASP A 530 -32.32 -18.22 -16.73
C ASP A 530 -32.03 -17.87 -15.26
N ALA A 531 -31.98 -18.90 -14.41
CA ALA A 531 -31.78 -18.75 -12.97
C ALA A 531 -30.31 -18.44 -12.62
N GLU A 532 -29.35 -18.90 -13.42
CA GLU A 532 -27.94 -18.53 -13.24
C GLU A 532 -27.77 -17.03 -13.46
N THR A 533 -28.29 -16.50 -14.56
CA THR A 533 -28.21 -15.06 -14.86
C THR A 533 -28.91 -14.21 -13.79
N ALA A 534 -30.03 -14.69 -13.25
CA ALA A 534 -30.72 -14.00 -12.15
C ALA A 534 -29.90 -13.98 -10.86
N TRP A 535 -29.28 -15.10 -10.46
CA TRP A 535 -28.39 -15.15 -9.30
C TRP A 535 -27.10 -14.36 -9.51
N ALA A 536 -26.54 -14.36 -10.72
CA ALA A 536 -25.37 -13.55 -11.06
C ALA A 536 -25.69 -12.06 -10.93
N GLY A 537 -26.89 -11.64 -11.30
CA GLY A 537 -27.40 -10.28 -11.08
C GLY A 537 -27.47 -9.91 -9.59
N VAL A 538 -28.07 -10.78 -8.76
CA VAL A 538 -28.15 -10.57 -7.30
C VAL A 538 -26.76 -10.49 -6.67
N LEU A 539 -25.91 -11.48 -6.94
CA LEU A 539 -24.57 -11.55 -6.36
C LEU A 539 -23.69 -10.39 -6.82
N SER A 540 -23.82 -9.96 -8.09
CA SER A 540 -23.12 -8.78 -8.59
C SER A 540 -23.51 -7.51 -7.83
N VAL A 541 -24.76 -7.39 -7.34
CA VAL A 541 -25.19 -6.25 -6.52
C VAL A 541 -24.63 -6.35 -5.10
N VAL A 542 -24.66 -7.53 -4.48
CA VAL A 542 -24.09 -7.73 -3.13
C VAL A 542 -22.57 -7.47 -3.12
N LEU A 543 -21.85 -7.98 -4.13
CA LEU A 543 -20.41 -7.72 -4.32
C LEU A 543 -20.08 -6.25 -4.67
N ARG A 544 -21.09 -5.39 -4.84
CA ARG A 544 -20.92 -3.94 -5.02
C ARG A 544 -21.30 -3.15 -3.77
N ASP A 545 -21.57 -3.82 -2.65
CA ASP A 545 -21.87 -3.14 -1.40
C ASP A 545 -20.70 -2.21 -1.00
N PRO A 546 -20.95 -0.96 -0.63
CA PRO A 546 -19.91 -0.03 -0.22
C PRO A 546 -19.01 -0.54 0.91
N ARG A 547 -19.49 -1.45 1.77
CA ARG A 547 -18.72 -2.06 2.88
C ARG A 547 -17.60 -3.00 2.41
N ILE A 548 -17.55 -3.33 1.12
CA ILE A 548 -16.41 -4.03 0.51
C ILE A 548 -15.29 -3.02 0.17
N LEU A 549 -15.67 -1.77 -0.12
CA LEU A 549 -14.72 -0.71 -0.42
C LEU A 549 -14.27 0.06 0.81
N PHE A 550 -15.16 0.18 1.81
CA PHE A 550 -14.97 1.05 2.96
C PHE A 550 -15.05 0.27 4.28
N TYR A 551 -14.08 0.50 5.18
CA TYR A 551 -13.90 -0.28 6.42
C TYR A 551 -13.31 0.51 7.61
#